data_AF-A0A9N9T3X9-F1
#
_entry.id   AF-A0A9N9T3X9-F1
#
_cell.length_a   1.000
_cell.length_b   1.000
_cell.length_c   1.000
_cell.angle_alpha   90.00
_cell.angle_beta   90.00
_cell.angle_gamma   90.00
#
_symmetry.space_group_name_H-M   'P 1'
#
loop_
_entity.id
_entity.type
_entity.pdbx_description
1 polymer ?
#
loop_
_entity_poly.entity_id
_entity_poly.type
_entity_poly.pdbx_seq_one_letter_code
_entity_poly.pdbx_strand_id
1 'polypeptide(L)'
;MCKMKCVWVIVACFIIMVTALNEKQMQAAVKVVTNVCTQKTKATLEDIEKMHHGDWEIDHSAMCYMQCAFNMYKLMHKNNTLNYASAMQQLSQLPDTYLESAKLCMDQCRDAAKTLNDKCVAAYELAKCMYFCNPEKYFLP
;
A
#
# COMPACT_ATOMS: atom_id res chain seq x y z
N MET A 1 -35.45 20.58 -24.74
CA MET A 1 -35.34 20.68 -23.25
C MET A 1 -34.28 19.74 -22.65
N CYS A 2 -33.23 19.32 -23.39
CA CYS A 2 -32.24 18.33 -22.92
C CYS A 2 -30.84 18.92 -22.58
N LYS A 3 -30.67 20.25 -22.61
CA LYS A 3 -29.35 20.89 -22.39
C LYS A 3 -29.10 21.32 -20.93
N MET A 4 -30.15 21.50 -20.13
CA MET A 4 -30.03 22.14 -18.81
C MET A 4 -29.83 21.16 -17.65
N LYS A 5 -30.20 19.88 -17.83
CA LYS A 5 -29.99 18.82 -16.81
C LYS A 5 -28.57 18.24 -16.82
N CYS A 6 -27.90 18.22 -17.97
CA CYS A 6 -26.51 17.75 -18.07
C CYS A 6 -25.51 18.72 -17.43
N VAL A 7 -25.78 20.04 -17.48
CA VAL A 7 -24.89 21.06 -16.89
C VAL A 7 -24.83 20.92 -15.36
N TRP A 8 -25.94 20.60 -14.70
CA TRP A 8 -25.96 20.39 -13.24
C TRP A 8 -25.21 19.12 -12.81
N VAL A 9 -25.23 18.06 -13.62
CA VAL A 9 -24.47 16.82 -13.33
C VAL A 9 -22.97 17.01 -13.60
N ILE A 10 -22.61 17.81 -14.61
CA ILE A 10 -21.21 18.10 -14.94
C ILE A 10 -20.58 19.06 -13.90
N VAL A 11 -21.34 20.03 -13.39
CA VAL A 11 -20.87 20.95 -12.34
C VAL A 11 -20.73 20.26 -10.97
N ALA A 12 -21.51 19.20 -10.70
CA ALA A 12 -21.35 18.39 -9.49
C ALA A 12 -20.08 17.52 -9.48
N CYS A 13 -19.44 17.29 -10.63
CA CYS A 13 -18.21 16.49 -10.74
C CYS A 13 -16.91 17.27 -10.52
N PHE A 14 -16.94 18.59 -10.30
CA PHE A 14 -15.73 19.43 -10.27
C PHE A 14 -15.22 19.80 -8.88
N ILE A 15 -15.75 19.20 -7.81
CA ILE A 15 -15.22 19.37 -6.45
C ILE A 15 -14.94 17.99 -5.86
N ILE A 16 -14.02 17.24 -6.49
CA ILE A 16 -13.29 16.21 -5.75
C ILE A 16 -12.18 16.97 -5.01
N MET A 17 -12.52 17.57 -3.87
CA MET A 17 -11.48 17.94 -2.91
C MET A 17 -10.81 16.63 -2.51
N VAL A 18 -9.55 16.45 -2.93
CA VAL A 18 -8.71 15.33 -2.50
C VAL A 18 -8.35 15.60 -1.05
N THR A 19 -9.27 15.27 -0.14
CA THR A 19 -9.02 15.30 1.30
C THR A 19 -8.29 14.02 1.68
N ALA A 20 -7.30 14.11 2.57
CA ALA A 20 -6.66 12.94 3.17
C ALA A 20 -7.72 12.00 3.77
N LEU A 21 -7.44 10.69 3.75
CA LEU A 21 -8.33 9.70 4.35
C LEU A 21 -8.35 9.88 5.86
N ASN A 22 -9.52 9.70 6.47
CA ASN A 22 -9.56 9.43 7.91
C ASN A 22 -9.15 7.96 8.18
N GLU A 23 -8.87 7.63 9.44
CA GLU A 23 -8.38 6.29 9.80
C GLU A 23 -9.36 5.17 9.43
N LYS A 24 -10.67 5.40 9.55
CA LYS A 24 -11.69 4.40 9.16
C LYS A 24 -11.68 4.13 7.66
N GLN A 25 -11.52 5.17 6.84
CA GLN A 25 -11.41 5.04 5.39
C GLN A 25 -10.12 4.34 4.99
N MET A 26 -9.00 4.64 5.67
CA MET A 26 -7.73 3.96 5.47
C MET A 26 -7.85 2.46 5.79
N GLN A 27 -8.41 2.09 6.94
CA GLN A 27 -8.63 0.68 7.31
C GLN A 27 -9.56 -0.04 6.32
N ALA A 28 -10.59 0.62 5.82
CA ALA A 28 -11.46 0.07 4.79
C ALA A 28 -10.71 -0.18 3.47
N ALA A 29 -9.85 0.75 3.05
CA ALA A 29 -9.01 0.59 1.87
C ALA A 29 -8.01 -0.56 2.03
N VAL A 30 -7.35 -0.67 3.20
CA VAL A 30 -6.46 -1.78 3.55
C VAL A 30 -7.21 -3.11 3.41
N LYS A 31 -8.39 -3.24 4.01
CA LYS A 31 -9.22 -4.45 3.92
C LYS A 31 -9.57 -4.84 2.48
N VAL A 32 -9.83 -3.87 1.61
CA VAL A 32 -10.09 -4.13 0.18
C VAL A 32 -8.84 -4.72 -0.48
N VAL A 33 -7.66 -4.15 -0.22
CA VAL A 33 -6.40 -4.67 -0.77
C VAL A 33 -6.11 -6.07 -0.24
N THR A 34 -6.28 -6.31 1.07
CA THR A 34 -6.14 -7.64 1.68
C THR A 34 -7.02 -8.65 0.95
N ASN A 35 -8.32 -8.39 0.82
CA ASN A 35 -9.24 -9.32 0.16
C ASN A 35 -8.83 -9.64 -1.29
N VAL A 36 -8.47 -8.61 -2.08
CA VAL A 36 -8.10 -8.79 -3.48
C VAL A 36 -6.80 -9.58 -3.60
N CYS A 37 -5.79 -9.24 -2.80
CA CYS A 37 -4.47 -9.84 -2.92
C CYS A 37 -4.41 -11.24 -2.33
N THR A 38 -5.11 -11.52 -1.23
CA THR A 38 -5.26 -12.88 -0.69
C THR A 38 -5.89 -13.81 -1.73
N GLN A 39 -6.97 -13.36 -2.39
CA GLN A 39 -7.64 -14.15 -3.42
C GLN A 39 -6.76 -14.44 -4.64
N LYS A 40 -5.96 -13.46 -5.09
CA LYS A 40 -5.08 -13.58 -6.26
C LYS A 40 -3.88 -14.48 -6.03
N THR A 41 -3.29 -14.42 -4.84
CA THR A 41 -2.01 -15.07 -4.54
C THR A 41 -2.16 -16.38 -3.80
N LYS A 42 -3.34 -16.62 -3.22
CA LYS A 42 -3.61 -17.76 -2.33
C LYS A 42 -2.74 -17.74 -1.06
N ALA A 43 -2.25 -16.56 -0.66
CA ALA A 43 -1.64 -16.38 0.65
C ALA A 43 -2.61 -16.78 1.77
N THR A 44 -2.07 -17.35 2.84
CA THR A 44 -2.86 -17.70 4.02
C THR A 44 -3.08 -16.46 4.88
N LEU A 45 -4.20 -16.40 5.61
CA LEU A 45 -4.42 -15.33 6.58
C LEU A 45 -3.43 -15.42 7.75
N GLU A 46 -2.95 -16.62 8.06
CA GLU A 46 -1.93 -16.86 9.08
C GLU A 46 -0.61 -16.17 8.73
N ASP A 47 -0.11 -16.33 7.50
CA ASP A 47 1.12 -15.66 7.09
C ASP A 47 0.98 -14.14 6.98
N ILE A 48 -0.22 -13.65 6.63
CA ILE A 48 -0.49 -12.20 6.67
C ILE A 48 -0.42 -11.69 8.11
N GLU A 49 -1.05 -12.40 9.06
CA GLU A 49 -1.05 -12.03 10.47
C GLU A 49 0.36 -12.07 11.09
N LYS A 50 1.20 -13.02 10.69
CA LYS A 50 2.61 -13.09 11.10
C LYS A 50 3.37 -11.80 10.79
N MET A 51 3.18 -11.23 9.59
CA MET A 51 3.85 -9.99 9.19
C MET A 51 3.49 -8.80 10.10
N HIS A 52 2.26 -8.76 10.64
CA HIS A 52 1.83 -7.75 11.61
C HIS A 52 2.42 -7.95 13.01
N HIS A 53 2.91 -9.15 13.31
CA HIS A 53 3.56 -9.51 14.57
C HIS A 53 5.08 -9.57 14.48
N GLY A 54 5.65 -9.22 13.33
CA GLY A 54 7.09 -9.23 13.12
C GLY A 54 7.67 -10.62 12.89
N ASP A 55 6.82 -11.60 12.67
CA ASP A 55 7.21 -12.90 12.15
C ASP A 55 7.18 -12.84 10.61
N TRP A 56 8.34 -13.07 10.00
CA TRP A 56 8.51 -13.00 8.54
C TRP A 56 8.94 -14.36 7.97
N GLU A 57 8.75 -15.45 8.73
CA GLU A 57 8.80 -16.83 8.27
C GLU A 57 7.44 -17.20 7.63
N ILE A 58 7.32 -16.79 6.37
CA ILE A 58 6.08 -16.87 5.58
C ILE A 58 6.34 -17.53 4.23
N ASP A 59 5.27 -18.06 3.62
CA ASP A 59 5.37 -18.67 2.31
C ASP A 59 5.59 -17.64 1.18
N HIS A 60 6.11 -18.12 0.05
CA HIS A 60 6.29 -17.30 -1.15
C HIS A 60 4.97 -16.68 -1.66
N SER A 61 3.83 -17.35 -1.43
CA SER A 61 2.50 -16.82 -1.75
C SER A 61 2.20 -15.52 -0.97
N ALA A 62 2.61 -15.43 0.31
CA ALA A 62 2.49 -14.24 1.13
C ALA A 62 3.49 -13.15 0.74
N MET A 63 4.68 -13.52 0.26
CA MET A 63 5.60 -12.54 -0.38
C MET A 63 4.95 -11.93 -1.64
N CYS A 64 4.31 -12.76 -2.47
CA CYS A 64 3.58 -12.28 -3.64
C CYS A 64 2.33 -11.48 -3.28
N TYR A 65 1.72 -11.73 -2.13
CA TYR A 65 0.65 -10.91 -1.58
C TYR A 65 1.11 -9.47 -1.36
N MET A 66 2.28 -9.26 -0.75
CA MET A 66 2.86 -7.92 -0.60
C MET A 66 3.15 -7.27 -1.96
N GLN A 67 3.63 -8.05 -2.93
CA GLN A 67 3.84 -7.56 -4.29
C GLN A 67 2.54 -7.10 -4.97
N CYS A 68 1.46 -7.84 -4.76
CA CYS A 68 0.12 -7.45 -5.22
C CYS A 68 -0.33 -6.13 -4.57
N ALA A 69 -0.20 -6.01 -3.26
CA ALA A 69 -0.57 -4.80 -2.52
C ALA A 69 0.21 -3.57 -3.02
N PHE A 70 1.53 -3.72 -3.16
CA PHE A 70 2.39 -2.64 -3.65
C PHE A 70 2.07 -2.21 -5.07
N ASN A 71 1.66 -3.13 -5.95
CA ASN A 71 1.21 -2.77 -7.29
C ASN A 71 -0.14 -2.05 -7.30
N MET A 72 -1.07 -2.39 -6.40
CA MET A 72 -2.32 -1.64 -6.27
C MET A 72 -2.06 -0.18 -5.90
N TYR A 73 -1.04 0.06 -5.07
CA TYR A 73 -0.56 1.39 -4.69
C TYR A 73 0.45 2.01 -5.66
N LYS A 74 0.84 1.28 -6.72
CA LYS A 74 1.86 1.68 -7.71
C LYS A 74 3.25 1.97 -7.11
N LEU A 75 3.60 1.28 -6.03
CA LEU A 75 4.85 1.47 -5.29
C LEU A 75 6.05 0.77 -5.92
N MET A 76 5.88 -0.05 -6.94
CA MET A 76 6.98 -0.82 -7.55
C MET A 76 7.23 -0.35 -8.97
N HIS A 77 8.51 -0.19 -9.31
CA HIS A 77 8.95 -0.09 -10.69
C HIS A 77 8.99 -1.47 -11.37
N LYS A 78 9.12 -1.48 -12.70
CA LYS A 78 9.20 -2.71 -13.49
C LYS A 78 10.45 -3.55 -13.21
N ASN A 79 11.51 -2.92 -12.70
CA ASN A 79 12.76 -3.57 -12.26
C ASN A 79 12.69 -4.05 -10.79
N ASN A 80 11.50 -4.06 -10.19
CA ASN A 80 11.24 -4.49 -8.82
C ASN A 80 11.87 -3.61 -7.71
N THR A 81 12.34 -2.40 -8.03
CA THR A 81 12.73 -1.42 -7.00
C THR A 81 11.55 -0.56 -6.56
N LEU A 82 11.65 0.06 -5.40
CA LEU A 82 10.63 1.00 -4.91
C LEU A 82 10.52 2.21 -5.86
N ASN A 83 9.29 2.56 -6.22
CA ASN A 83 8.94 3.82 -6.87
C ASN A 83 8.72 4.89 -5.81
N TYR A 84 9.82 5.50 -5.37
CA TYR A 84 9.81 6.48 -4.28
C TYR A 84 8.89 7.68 -4.55
N ALA A 85 8.86 8.19 -5.79
CA ALA A 85 7.99 9.31 -6.14
C ALA A 85 6.51 8.93 -5.99
N SER A 86 6.11 7.75 -6.46
CA SER A 86 4.74 7.25 -6.27
C SER A 86 4.45 6.97 -4.79
N ALA A 87 5.42 6.45 -4.03
CA ALA A 87 5.27 6.23 -2.60
C ALA A 87 4.95 7.55 -1.88
N MET A 88 5.74 8.61 -2.10
CA MET A 88 5.48 9.94 -1.52
C MET A 88 4.11 10.49 -1.90
N GLN A 89 3.64 10.25 -3.13
CA GLN A 89 2.30 10.63 -3.55
C GLN A 89 1.21 9.82 -2.82
N GLN A 90 1.41 8.53 -2.57
CA GLN A 90 0.45 7.74 -1.79
C GLN A 90 0.39 8.21 -0.33
N LEU A 91 1.53 8.60 0.25
CA LEU A 91 1.56 9.10 1.63
C LEU A 91 0.69 10.33 1.84
N SER A 92 0.49 11.19 0.84
CA SER A 92 -0.36 12.38 0.98
C SER A 92 -1.84 12.08 1.22
N GLN A 93 -2.26 10.82 1.06
CA GLN A 93 -3.62 10.36 1.35
C GLN A 93 -3.76 9.78 2.76
N LEU A 94 -2.66 9.58 3.50
CA LEU A 94 -2.71 9.01 4.84
C LEU A 94 -3.26 10.01 5.86
N PRO A 95 -3.88 9.52 6.95
CA PRO A 95 -4.15 10.34 8.12
C PRO A 95 -2.85 10.89 8.72
N ASP A 96 -2.93 12.08 9.32
CA ASP A 96 -1.78 12.76 9.95
C ASP A 96 -1.06 11.89 11.00
N THR A 97 -1.79 11.00 11.68
CA THR A 97 -1.28 10.09 12.70
C THR A 97 -0.31 9.01 12.18
N TYR A 98 -0.25 8.81 10.87
CA TYR A 98 0.64 7.85 10.19
C TYR A 98 1.65 8.55 9.27
N LEU A 99 1.36 9.76 8.80
CA LEU A 99 2.09 10.43 7.73
C LEU A 99 3.59 10.54 7.99
N GLU A 100 4.00 11.11 9.13
CA GLU A 100 5.42 11.35 9.43
C GLU A 100 6.20 10.04 9.63
N SER A 101 5.60 9.07 10.33
CA SER A 101 6.20 7.74 10.47
C SER A 101 6.36 7.05 9.12
N ALA A 102 5.36 7.14 8.25
CA ALA A 102 5.40 6.52 6.94
C ALA A 102 6.45 7.18 6.03
N LYS A 103 6.60 8.51 6.08
CA LYS A 103 7.67 9.22 5.36
C LYS A 103 9.06 8.76 5.80
N LEU A 104 9.29 8.70 7.11
CA LEU A 104 10.55 8.23 7.68
C LEU A 104 10.89 6.83 7.18
N CYS A 105 9.94 5.90 7.29
CA CYS A 105 10.17 4.51 6.89
C CYS A 105 10.33 4.34 5.38
N MET A 106 9.61 5.11 4.56
CA MET A 106 9.80 5.08 3.11
C MET A 106 11.18 5.58 2.69
N ASP A 107 11.74 6.57 3.39
CA ASP A 107 13.10 7.05 3.13
C ASP A 107 14.15 6.02 3.56
N GLN A 108 14.04 5.49 4.79
CA GLN A 108 14.95 4.48 5.32
C GLN A 108 14.95 3.18 4.51
N CYS A 109 13.79 2.76 4.02
CA CYS A 109 13.62 1.49 3.33
C CYS A 109 13.72 1.58 1.81
N ARG A 110 14.06 2.74 1.25
CA ARG A 110 14.07 3.00 -0.20
C ARG A 110 14.80 1.94 -1.01
N ASP A 111 15.95 1.50 -0.50
CA ASP A 111 16.85 0.55 -1.17
C ASP A 111 16.83 -0.83 -0.49
N ALA A 112 15.81 -1.16 0.30
CA ALA A 112 15.76 -2.42 1.06
C ALA A 112 15.61 -3.66 0.16
N ALA A 113 14.98 -3.52 -1.01
CA ALA A 113 14.91 -4.60 -2.00
C ALA A 113 16.32 -4.90 -2.57
N LYS A 114 16.83 -6.10 -2.31
CA LYS A 114 18.09 -6.64 -2.82
C LYS A 114 17.85 -7.76 -3.84
N THR A 115 16.78 -8.52 -3.68
CA THR A 115 16.45 -9.67 -4.54
C THR A 115 15.55 -9.23 -5.70
N LEU A 116 16.13 -8.59 -6.72
CA LEU A 116 15.37 -7.99 -7.83
C LEU A 116 14.94 -8.97 -8.93
N ASN A 117 15.48 -10.20 -8.95
CA ASN A 117 15.08 -11.24 -9.90
C ASN A 117 13.78 -11.96 -9.49
N ASP A 118 13.33 -11.80 -8.26
CA ASP A 118 12.02 -12.22 -7.79
C ASP A 118 11.24 -11.03 -7.25
N LYS A 119 10.22 -10.61 -8.01
CA LYS A 119 9.35 -9.48 -7.67
C LYS A 119 8.64 -9.65 -6.32
N CYS A 120 8.33 -10.88 -5.91
CA CYS A 120 7.66 -11.18 -4.66
C CYS A 120 8.61 -11.00 -3.49
N VAL A 121 9.84 -11.52 -3.61
CA VAL A 121 10.89 -11.33 -2.59
C VAL A 121 11.27 -9.85 -2.47
N ALA A 122 11.39 -9.11 -3.58
CA ALA A 122 11.67 -7.67 -3.52
C ALA A 122 10.60 -6.88 -2.73
N ALA A 123 9.32 -7.20 -2.94
CA ALA A 123 8.23 -6.57 -2.18
C ALA A 123 8.23 -6.98 -0.71
N TYR A 124 8.52 -8.25 -0.41
CA TYR A 124 8.71 -8.75 0.94
C TYR A 124 9.84 -8.01 1.69
N GLU A 125 11.01 -7.84 1.08
CA GLU A 125 12.16 -7.15 1.69
C GLU A 125 11.83 -5.70 2.05
N LEU A 126 11.13 -5.00 1.16
CA LEU A 126 10.64 -3.64 1.38
C LEU A 126 9.62 -3.59 2.52
N ALA A 127 8.59 -4.44 2.48
CA ALA A 127 7.56 -4.50 3.52
C ALA A 127 8.15 -4.83 4.90
N LYS A 128 9.07 -5.80 4.95
CA LYS A 128 9.80 -6.19 6.15
C LYS A 128 10.60 -5.04 6.74
N CYS A 129 11.32 -4.30 5.90
CA CYS A 129 12.01 -3.10 6.35
C CYS A 129 11.04 -2.07 6.94
N MET A 130 9.91 -1.82 6.28
CA MET A 130 8.91 -0.84 6.75
C MET A 130 8.30 -1.23 8.09
N TYR A 131 8.06 -2.52 8.32
CA TYR A 131 7.66 -3.03 9.63
C TYR A 131 8.71 -2.74 10.69
N PHE A 132 9.96 -3.16 10.48
CA PHE A 132 11.01 -2.97 11.49
C PHE A 132 11.43 -1.52 11.69
N CYS A 133 11.15 -0.63 10.73
CA CYS A 133 11.33 0.80 10.93
C CYS A 133 10.39 1.38 11.98
N ASN A 134 9.11 0.99 11.98
CA ASN A 134 8.17 1.38 13.04
C ASN A 134 7.03 0.34 13.18
N PRO A 135 7.20 -0.69 14.03
CA PRO A 135 6.20 -1.73 14.22
C PRO A 135 4.86 -1.21 14.75
N GLU A 136 4.88 -0.22 15.65
CA GLU A 136 3.67 0.34 16.27
C GLU A 136 2.77 1.08 15.27
N LYS A 137 3.36 1.59 14.18
CA LYS A 137 2.67 2.33 13.13
C LYS A 137 2.61 1.57 11.81
N TYR A 138 2.85 0.27 11.81
CA TYR A 138 2.74 -0.55 10.60
C TYR A 138 1.28 -0.74 10.18
N PHE A 139 0.94 -0.35 8.95
CA PHE A 139 -0.44 -0.34 8.43
C PHE A 139 -0.60 -0.97 7.04
N LEU A 140 0.47 -1.53 6.47
CA LEU A 140 0.35 -2.19 5.17
C LEU A 140 -0.63 -3.37 5.27
N PRO A 141 -1.31 -3.73 4.16
CA PRO A 141 -2.31 -4.79 4.15
C PRO A 141 -1.78 -6.15 4.54
#